data_AF-A0A849SNY7-F1
#
_entry.id   AF-A0A849SNY7-F1
#
_cell.length_a   1.000
_cell.length_b   1.000
_cell.length_c   1.000
_cell.angle_alpha   90.00
_cell.angle_beta   90.00
_cell.angle_gamma   90.00
#
_symmetry.space_group_name_H-M   'P 1'
#
loop_
_entity.id
_entity.type
_entity.pdbx_description
1 polymer ?
#
loop_
_entity_poly.entity_id
_entity_poly.type
_entity_poly.pdbx_seq_one_letter_code
_entity_poly.pdbx_strand_id
1 'polypeptide(L)'
;MKILPMLFAFSLLIVGSSTLAALNVPNVHPHRLVLELAPGSPRPGFGQALRPGAAPDRLASSGLAELDAVHARYEPLVYEPMFPTARPPAAGSSGEDLTRFYLVELPASANLSQALADYGAVQGVVGAEPVPLASVDYSPNDPLLGDQWQLGQQSDHDSDVIEAWDLTQGDSTIVIAILDTGVLYSHEDLGGTTAPYTAGNIAHNWVEMGGLPGVDDDGNGFIDDFRGWDFVSAGFGVAGEDVSVADNDPIDFAGHGTFVAGMASARTDNGVGIAGTGFRARLLPLRIGYKDSPTSPGQIDIGYAAQAIVYATNNGAHVINCSWESFFLSALASAANYAIEHGVTLCVAAGNAGSESTGENYLASRGDCIDVAAIDRNDVRVSFSNYGAWIDVSAAGLSVTSTMGRMSVPSYLVSSGTSVAAPFVAGAVSLYQAYRRSLGLPLATPAETRLRVHDTGDNVDALNPSYAGKIGTRINVRRMLSDPLVDVPAAPVTRGPALAIRAMPNPSVSAMRLVLSRASARTTHAVRDKDEVRIYSVTGQLVRALEIPPSADRVATLSWDGTNDQGRRVGTGLYFARARWSGQQAELKLVRMGSGR
;
A
#
# COMPACT_ATOMS: atom_id res chain seq x y z
N MET A 1 43.35 25.70 26.11
CA MET A 1 43.87 24.72 25.14
C MET A 1 42.97 24.78 23.91
N LYS A 2 43.55 25.11 22.75
CA LYS A 2 42.85 25.42 21.50
C LYS A 2 42.37 24.12 20.84
N ILE A 3 41.13 24.09 20.35
CA ILE A 3 40.61 23.04 19.47
C ILE A 3 40.85 23.50 18.03
N LEU A 4 41.61 22.70 17.29
CA LEU A 4 42.00 22.88 15.89
C LEU A 4 40.98 22.13 15.00
N PRO A 5 40.52 22.67 13.86
CA PRO A 5 39.63 21.94 12.96
C PRO A 5 40.42 20.98 12.07
N MET A 6 39.88 19.78 11.91
CA MET A 6 40.45 18.66 11.14
C MET A 6 40.11 18.87 9.65
N LEU A 7 41.10 19.29 8.85
CA LEU A 7 41.05 19.21 7.39
C LEU A 7 41.23 17.75 6.96
N PHE A 8 40.29 17.20 6.20
CA PHE A 8 40.52 16.00 5.41
C PHE A 8 41.22 16.38 4.10
N ALA A 9 42.51 16.05 4.00
CA ALA A 9 43.25 16.05 2.76
C ALA A 9 43.10 14.67 2.11
N PHE A 10 42.47 14.60 0.93
CA PHE A 10 42.54 13.41 0.09
C PHE A 10 43.85 13.45 -0.70
N SER A 11 44.77 12.55 -0.35
CA SER A 11 46.02 12.35 -1.08
C SER A 11 45.78 11.58 -2.37
N LEU A 12 46.32 12.14 -3.45
CA LEU A 12 46.44 11.57 -4.79
C LEU A 12 47.25 10.26 -4.73
N LEU A 13 46.63 9.12 -5.04
CA LEU A 13 47.35 7.86 -5.33
C LEU A 13 47.25 7.56 -6.83
N ILE A 14 48.38 7.72 -7.51
CA ILE A 14 48.61 7.18 -8.85
C ILE A 14 48.86 5.68 -8.68
N VAL A 15 47.96 4.84 -9.17
CA VAL A 15 48.23 3.42 -9.45
C VAL A 15 47.76 3.13 -10.87
N GLY A 16 48.69 2.63 -11.67
CA GLY A 16 48.48 2.28 -13.07
C GLY A 16 47.56 1.08 -13.28
N SER A 17 46.99 1.08 -14.46
CA SER A 17 46.46 -0.01 -15.28
C SER A 17 45.76 -1.20 -14.62
N SER A 18 44.54 -1.43 -15.15
CA SER A 18 43.79 -2.69 -15.22
C SER A 18 43.23 -3.24 -13.91
N THR A 19 42.09 -2.68 -13.49
CA THR A 19 40.79 -3.37 -13.43
C THR A 19 39.73 -2.34 -13.04
N LEU A 20 39.14 -1.65 -14.02
CA LEU A 20 37.84 -1.01 -13.82
C LEU A 20 36.85 -2.15 -13.64
N ALA A 21 36.40 -2.34 -12.40
CA ALA A 21 35.19 -3.11 -12.14
C ALA A 21 34.10 -2.52 -13.05
N ALA A 22 33.59 -3.35 -13.96
CA ALA A 22 32.48 -2.99 -14.81
C ALA A 22 31.32 -2.55 -13.92
N LEU A 23 31.08 -1.24 -13.84
CA LEU A 23 29.76 -0.75 -13.50
C LEU A 23 28.84 -1.36 -14.56
N ASN A 24 28.01 -2.29 -14.11
CA ASN A 24 27.06 -3.01 -14.94
C ASN A 24 25.94 -2.00 -15.27
N VAL A 25 26.19 -1.12 -16.23
CA VAL A 25 25.19 -0.16 -16.71
C VAL A 25 24.26 -0.93 -17.67
N PRO A 26 23.00 -1.19 -17.29
CA PRO A 26 22.16 -2.16 -17.97
C PRO A 26 21.70 -1.72 -19.37
N ASN A 27 21.77 -0.42 -19.67
CA ASN A 27 21.33 0.14 -20.94
C ASN A 27 22.28 1.25 -21.43
N VAL A 28 22.79 1.11 -22.64
CA VAL A 28 23.72 2.07 -23.28
C VAL A 28 23.27 2.35 -24.70
N HIS A 29 23.62 3.53 -25.22
CA HIS A 29 23.28 3.90 -26.59
C HIS A 29 24.03 2.96 -27.57
N PRO A 30 23.33 2.28 -28.50
CA PRO A 30 23.91 1.19 -29.28
C PRO A 30 25.01 1.62 -30.26
N HIS A 31 25.08 2.91 -30.57
CA HIS A 31 26.00 3.47 -31.58
C HIS A 31 26.74 4.72 -31.12
N ARG A 32 26.76 5.05 -29.82
CA ARG A 32 27.46 6.24 -29.33
C ARG A 32 28.45 5.90 -28.23
N LEU A 33 29.59 6.58 -28.28
CA LEU A 33 30.62 6.54 -27.25
C LEU A 33 31.14 7.96 -26.97
N VAL A 34 31.68 8.15 -25.77
CA VAL A 34 32.39 9.36 -25.37
C VAL A 34 33.88 9.06 -25.33
N LEU A 35 34.68 9.93 -25.95
CA LEU A 35 36.13 9.91 -25.84
C LEU A 35 36.59 11.00 -24.89
N GLU A 36 37.46 10.65 -23.96
CA GLU A 36 38.25 11.61 -23.19
C GLU A 36 39.69 11.63 -23.74
N LEU A 37 40.15 12.79 -24.23
CA LEU A 37 41.53 12.95 -24.71
C LEU A 37 42.47 13.28 -23.55
N ALA A 38 43.74 12.89 -23.65
CA ALA A 38 44.76 13.20 -22.64
C ALA A 38 45.03 14.71 -22.55
N PRO A 39 45.38 15.26 -21.38
CA PRO A 39 45.74 16.66 -21.24
C PRO A 39 46.83 17.05 -22.23
N GLY A 40 46.63 18.14 -22.97
CA GLY A 40 47.59 18.63 -23.97
C GLY A 40 47.53 17.95 -25.34
N SER A 41 46.64 16.97 -25.54
CA SER A 41 46.38 16.41 -26.88
C SER A 41 45.78 17.47 -27.80
N PRO A 42 46.02 17.40 -29.13
CA PRO A 42 45.34 18.23 -30.12
C PRO A 42 43.81 18.20 -29.93
N ARG A 43 43.17 19.36 -30.06
CA ARG A 43 41.71 19.54 -29.86
C ARG A 43 41.04 20.03 -31.14
N PRO A 44 40.61 19.13 -32.02
CA PRO A 44 39.90 19.44 -33.25
C PRO A 44 38.63 20.24 -32.98
N GLY A 45 38.39 21.32 -33.74
CA GLY A 45 37.13 22.06 -33.69
C GLY A 45 36.96 23.01 -32.49
N PHE A 46 37.91 23.06 -31.56
CA PHE A 46 37.91 24.04 -30.47
C PHE A 46 38.42 25.41 -30.98
N GLY A 47 37.55 26.17 -31.66
CA GLY A 47 37.92 27.48 -32.21
C GLY A 47 36.90 28.21 -33.08
N GLN A 48 35.79 27.60 -33.49
CA GLN A 48 34.66 28.32 -34.09
C GLN A 48 33.36 27.89 -33.44
N ALA A 49 32.63 28.86 -32.89
CA ALA A 49 31.32 28.63 -32.29
C ALA A 49 30.34 28.15 -33.37
N LEU A 50 30.04 26.86 -33.40
CA LEU A 50 28.88 26.36 -34.12
C LEU A 50 27.64 26.93 -33.42
N ARG A 51 26.79 27.61 -34.18
CA ARG A 51 25.53 28.14 -33.66
C ARG A 51 24.69 26.98 -33.12
N PRO A 52 23.91 27.18 -32.04
CA PRO A 52 22.91 26.19 -31.64
C PRO A 52 22.01 25.85 -32.85
N GLY A 53 21.96 24.57 -33.22
CA GLY A 53 21.13 24.06 -34.32
C GLY A 53 21.79 23.96 -35.71
N ALA A 54 23.09 24.23 -35.85
CA ALA A 54 23.84 23.89 -37.07
C ALA A 54 24.49 22.51 -36.92
N ALA A 55 24.41 21.65 -37.94
CA ALA A 55 25.21 20.42 -37.98
C ALA A 55 26.69 20.80 -37.95
N PRO A 56 27.53 20.17 -37.10
CA PRO A 56 28.96 20.40 -37.12
C PRO A 56 29.53 20.07 -38.51
N ASP A 57 30.43 20.93 -39.02
CA ASP A 57 31.27 20.53 -40.15
C ASP A 57 32.09 19.30 -39.72
N ARG A 58 32.10 18.24 -40.54
CA ARG A 58 32.98 17.08 -40.32
C ARG A 58 34.42 17.58 -40.18
N LEU A 59 34.99 17.44 -38.99
CA LEU A 59 36.40 17.75 -38.77
C LEU A 59 37.23 16.77 -39.61
N ALA A 60 38.00 17.29 -40.56
CA ALA A 60 38.76 16.48 -41.51
C ALA A 60 39.91 15.68 -40.87
N SER A 61 40.31 16.04 -39.65
CA SER A 61 41.32 15.33 -38.86
C SER A 61 41.14 15.63 -37.38
N SER A 62 41.42 14.63 -36.56
CA SER A 62 41.46 14.71 -35.10
C SER A 62 42.78 15.26 -34.54
N GLY A 63 43.75 15.56 -35.40
CA GLY A 63 45.09 15.97 -34.99
C GLY A 63 45.94 14.85 -34.36
N LEU A 64 45.37 13.65 -34.20
CA LEU A 64 46.03 12.44 -33.73
C LEU A 64 45.96 11.39 -34.84
N ALA A 65 47.11 11.06 -35.45
CA ALA A 65 47.16 10.17 -36.63
C ALA A 65 46.56 8.78 -36.36
N GLU A 66 46.75 8.24 -35.16
CA GLU A 66 46.16 6.94 -34.77
C GLU A 66 44.64 7.03 -34.59
N LEU A 67 44.14 8.13 -34.03
CA LEU A 67 42.70 8.38 -33.91
C LEU A 67 42.07 8.57 -35.30
N ASP A 68 42.76 9.25 -36.21
CA ASP A 68 42.35 9.40 -37.61
C ASP A 68 42.29 8.06 -38.35
N ALA A 69 43.20 7.12 -38.05
CA ALA A 69 43.15 5.77 -38.58
C ALA A 69 41.93 4.99 -38.07
N VAL A 70 41.59 5.14 -36.78
CA VAL A 70 40.37 4.56 -36.20
C VAL A 70 39.11 5.20 -36.83
N HIS A 71 39.11 6.51 -37.05
CA HIS A 71 38.03 7.20 -37.76
C HIS A 71 37.86 6.71 -39.20
N ALA A 72 38.96 6.48 -39.92
CA ALA A 72 38.91 5.91 -41.27
C ALA A 72 38.36 4.47 -41.30
N ARG A 73 38.57 3.70 -40.22
CA ARG A 73 38.05 2.33 -40.09
C ARG A 73 36.54 2.29 -39.81
N TYR A 74 36.05 3.16 -38.93
CA TYR A 74 34.68 3.14 -38.45
C TYR A 74 33.74 4.15 -39.13
N GLU A 75 34.30 5.11 -39.87
CA GLU A 75 33.58 6.17 -40.58
C GLU A 75 32.48 6.82 -39.72
N PRO A 76 32.82 7.41 -38.56
CA PRO A 76 31.83 7.95 -37.63
C PRO A 76 30.94 8.98 -38.31
N LEU A 77 29.64 8.89 -38.04
CA LEU A 77 28.62 9.82 -38.49
C LEU A 77 28.80 11.18 -37.81
N VAL A 78 29.19 11.16 -36.52
CA VAL A 78 29.44 12.35 -35.69
C VAL A 78 30.77 12.19 -34.96
N TYR A 79 31.56 13.27 -34.94
CA TYR A 79 32.72 13.46 -34.07
C TYR A 79 32.80 14.94 -33.69
N GLU A 80 32.42 15.28 -32.46
CA GLU A 80 32.32 16.68 -32.02
C GLU A 80 32.62 16.85 -30.53
N PRO A 81 32.95 18.08 -30.07
CA PRO A 81 33.09 18.36 -28.65
C PRO A 81 31.77 18.13 -27.90
N MET A 82 31.81 17.35 -26.81
CA MET A 82 30.62 17.08 -25.99
C MET A 82 30.15 18.36 -25.25
N PHE A 83 31.08 19.24 -24.90
CA PHE A 83 30.81 20.52 -24.23
C PHE A 83 31.29 21.69 -25.10
N PRO A 84 30.55 22.07 -26.16
CA PRO A 84 31.03 23.02 -27.18
C PRO A 84 31.26 24.45 -26.66
N THR A 85 30.70 24.79 -25.50
CA THR A 85 30.85 26.11 -24.86
C THR A 85 31.90 26.13 -23.74
N ALA A 86 32.44 24.96 -23.36
CA ALA A 86 33.46 24.87 -22.32
C ALA A 86 34.74 25.61 -22.76
N ARG A 87 35.59 25.99 -21.82
CA ARG A 87 36.91 26.56 -22.10
C ARG A 87 37.97 25.81 -21.31
N PRO A 88 39.20 25.70 -21.82
CA PRO A 88 40.28 25.10 -21.06
C PRO A 88 40.46 25.84 -19.72
N PRO A 89 40.72 25.12 -18.62
CA PRO A 89 41.00 25.73 -17.34
C PRO A 89 42.23 26.64 -17.42
N ALA A 90 42.26 27.68 -16.57
CA ALA A 90 43.41 28.56 -16.48
C ALA A 90 44.67 27.78 -16.09
N ALA A 91 45.82 28.17 -16.65
CA ALA A 91 47.10 27.51 -16.37
C ALA A 91 47.36 27.46 -14.85
N GLY A 92 47.55 26.25 -14.32
CA GLY A 92 47.78 26.01 -12.88
C GLY A 92 46.53 25.90 -12.01
N SER A 93 45.33 25.91 -12.58
CA SER A 93 44.10 25.62 -11.83
C SER A 93 43.86 24.12 -11.69
N SER A 94 43.21 23.71 -10.58
CA SER A 94 42.85 22.32 -10.28
C SER A 94 41.47 21.92 -10.82
N GLY A 95 40.92 22.68 -11.77
CA GLY A 95 39.59 22.44 -12.33
C GLY A 95 39.62 21.39 -13.44
N GLU A 96 38.52 20.64 -13.57
CA GLU A 96 38.34 19.68 -14.66
C GLU A 96 38.30 20.37 -16.03
N ASP A 97 38.99 19.80 -17.01
CA ASP A 97 39.04 20.32 -18.38
C ASP A 97 38.00 19.63 -19.25
N LEU A 98 36.78 20.18 -19.23
CA LEU A 98 35.64 19.67 -20.02
C LEU A 98 35.87 19.70 -21.54
N THR A 99 36.87 20.41 -22.04
CA THR A 99 37.16 20.48 -23.48
C THR A 99 37.85 19.23 -24.02
N ARG A 100 38.13 18.25 -23.14
CA ARG A 100 38.75 16.96 -23.47
C ARG A 100 37.74 15.90 -23.90
N PHE A 101 36.44 16.15 -23.74
CA PHE A 101 35.39 15.17 -24.03
C PHE A 101 34.77 15.37 -25.42
N TYR A 102 34.69 14.29 -26.18
CA TYR A 102 34.13 14.25 -27.53
C TYR A 102 33.06 13.18 -27.63
N LEU A 103 31.95 13.50 -28.31
CA LEU A 103 30.92 12.54 -28.68
C LEU A 103 31.28 11.94 -30.04
N VAL A 104 31.23 10.61 -30.13
CA VAL A 104 31.36 9.85 -31.37
C VAL A 104 30.07 9.07 -31.61
N GLU A 105 29.47 9.25 -32.79
CA GLU A 105 28.36 8.42 -33.26
C GLU A 105 28.82 7.55 -34.43
N LEU A 106 28.66 6.25 -34.28
CA LEU A 106 29.05 5.24 -35.26
C LEU A 106 27.89 4.91 -36.20
N PRO A 107 28.15 4.48 -37.44
CA PRO A 107 27.11 3.92 -38.29
C PRO A 107 26.51 2.65 -37.67
N ALA A 108 25.23 2.39 -37.95
CA ALA A 108 24.50 1.24 -37.38
C ALA A 108 25.15 -0.13 -37.66
N SER A 109 25.99 -0.23 -38.70
CA SER A 109 26.76 -1.42 -39.05
C SER A 109 28.00 -1.67 -38.17
N ALA A 110 28.41 -0.70 -37.35
CA ALA A 110 29.59 -0.81 -36.51
C ALA A 110 29.30 -1.58 -35.21
N ASN A 111 30.26 -2.42 -34.78
CA ASN A 111 30.19 -3.10 -33.49
C ASN A 111 30.73 -2.17 -32.38
N LEU A 112 29.85 -1.72 -31.48
CA LEU A 112 30.20 -0.79 -30.41
C LEU A 112 31.29 -1.33 -29.48
N SER A 113 31.22 -2.60 -29.09
CA SER A 113 32.21 -3.20 -28.17
C SER A 113 33.61 -3.22 -28.78
N GLN A 114 33.73 -3.55 -30.08
CA GLN A 114 35.01 -3.52 -30.78
C GLN A 114 35.50 -2.09 -30.99
N ALA A 115 34.60 -1.15 -31.30
CA ALA A 115 34.95 0.25 -31.44
C ALA A 115 35.50 0.83 -30.13
N LEU A 116 34.85 0.56 -28.99
CA LEU A 116 35.34 1.00 -27.67
C LEU A 116 36.76 0.50 -27.39
N ALA A 117 37.06 -0.77 -27.72
CA ALA A 117 38.40 -1.33 -27.56
C ALA A 117 39.43 -0.63 -28.48
N ASP A 118 39.08 -0.40 -29.75
CA ASP A 118 39.97 0.23 -30.72
C ASP A 118 40.24 1.70 -30.40
N TYR A 119 39.21 2.47 -30.05
CA TYR A 119 39.33 3.87 -29.63
C TYR A 119 40.11 4.01 -28.32
N GLY A 120 39.86 3.13 -27.34
CA GLY A 120 40.56 3.13 -26.06
C GLY A 120 42.04 2.74 -26.15
N ALA A 121 42.46 2.12 -27.26
CA ALA A 121 43.85 1.75 -27.50
C ALA A 121 44.71 2.87 -28.13
N VAL A 122 44.10 3.97 -28.57
CA VAL A 122 44.79 5.08 -29.25
C VAL A 122 45.66 5.86 -28.27
N GLN A 123 46.92 6.11 -28.66
CA GLN A 123 47.81 6.94 -27.86
C GLN A 123 47.30 8.39 -27.80
N GLY A 124 47.00 8.88 -26.58
CA GLY A 124 46.42 10.20 -26.36
C GLY A 124 44.92 10.19 -26.07
N VAL A 125 44.28 9.02 -26.05
CA VAL A 125 42.95 8.80 -25.48
C VAL A 125 43.12 8.27 -24.04
N VAL A 126 42.42 8.88 -23.08
CA VAL A 126 42.39 8.46 -21.66
C VAL A 126 41.31 7.44 -21.44
N GLY A 127 40.16 7.61 -22.09
CA GLY A 127 39.02 6.70 -21.99
C GLY A 127 38.14 6.75 -23.23
N ALA A 128 37.58 5.59 -23.57
CA ALA A 128 36.50 5.45 -24.53
C ALA A 128 35.38 4.68 -23.83
N GLU A 129 34.24 5.36 -23.62
CA GLU A 129 33.16 4.85 -22.78
C GLU A 129 31.85 4.83 -23.57
N PRO A 130 30.99 3.80 -23.43
CA PRO A 130 29.66 3.84 -24.02
C PRO A 130 28.84 4.95 -23.37
N VAL A 131 27.94 5.60 -24.12
CA VAL A 131 27.01 6.56 -23.53
C VAL A 131 25.93 5.80 -22.74
N PRO A 132 25.86 5.93 -21.41
CA PRO A 132 24.80 5.30 -20.63
C PRO A 132 23.45 5.98 -20.91
N LEU A 133 22.38 5.19 -21.03
CA LEU A 133 21.02 5.70 -21.15
C LEU A 133 20.32 5.52 -19.80
N ALA A 134 19.85 6.64 -19.23
CA ALA A 134 18.92 6.59 -18.13
C ALA A 134 17.50 6.35 -18.69
N SER A 135 16.80 5.35 -18.16
CA SER A 135 15.36 5.22 -18.41
C SER A 135 14.64 6.37 -17.72
N VAL A 136 13.71 7.01 -18.42
CA VAL A 136 12.84 8.06 -17.84
C VAL A 136 11.60 7.47 -17.17
N ASP A 137 11.25 6.23 -17.53
CA ASP A 137 10.14 5.48 -16.95
C ASP A 137 10.71 4.18 -16.36
N TYR A 138 10.49 3.94 -15.08
CA TYR A 138 10.86 2.69 -14.42
C TYR A 138 9.89 1.57 -14.82
N SER A 139 10.38 0.40 -15.20
CA SER A 139 9.52 -0.78 -15.42
C SER A 139 10.12 -1.96 -14.65
N PRO A 140 9.35 -2.60 -13.75
CA PRO A 140 9.82 -3.79 -13.05
C PRO A 140 10.20 -4.93 -14.00
N ASN A 141 11.14 -5.76 -13.59
CA ASN A 141 11.63 -6.88 -14.41
C ASN A 141 10.80 -8.18 -14.29
N ASP A 142 9.62 -8.12 -13.67
CA ASP A 142 8.74 -9.26 -13.38
C ASP A 142 8.16 -9.85 -14.69
N PRO A 143 8.39 -11.14 -15.02
CA PRO A 143 8.03 -11.73 -16.32
C PRO A 143 6.54 -11.71 -16.68
N LEU A 144 5.63 -11.66 -15.70
CA LEU A 144 4.18 -11.60 -15.90
C LEU A 144 3.62 -10.17 -15.82
N LEU A 145 4.47 -9.14 -15.75
CA LEU A 145 4.03 -7.74 -15.73
C LEU A 145 3.13 -7.40 -16.92
N GLY A 146 3.39 -7.97 -18.10
CA GLY A 146 2.56 -7.79 -19.30
C GLY A 146 1.12 -8.32 -19.18
N ASP A 147 0.85 -9.20 -18.22
CA ASP A 147 -0.49 -9.73 -17.93
C ASP A 147 -1.24 -8.88 -16.88
N GLN A 148 -0.55 -7.92 -16.25
CA GLN A 148 -1.07 -7.04 -15.20
C GLN A 148 -1.46 -5.67 -15.78
N TRP A 149 -2.49 -5.67 -16.62
CA TRP A 149 -3.00 -4.46 -17.29
C TRP A 149 -3.28 -3.28 -16.35
N GLN A 150 -3.62 -3.57 -15.09
CA GLN A 150 -3.94 -2.58 -14.07
C GLN A 150 -2.73 -1.75 -13.61
N LEU A 151 -1.50 -2.19 -13.90
CA LEU A 151 -0.28 -1.48 -13.52
C LEU A 151 0.14 -0.46 -14.58
N GLY A 152 -0.24 -0.69 -15.84
CA GLY A 152 0.03 0.19 -16.98
C GLY A 152 -0.48 -0.40 -18.29
N GLN A 153 -1.20 0.39 -19.08
CA GLN A 153 -1.62 0.06 -20.43
C GLN A 153 -1.76 1.30 -21.33
N GLN A 154 -1.65 1.09 -22.65
CA GLN A 154 -1.66 2.20 -23.62
C GLN A 154 -2.94 3.05 -23.65
N SER A 155 -4.06 2.50 -23.16
CA SER A 155 -5.34 3.22 -23.12
C SER A 155 -5.51 4.11 -21.90
N ASP A 156 -4.55 4.10 -20.96
CA ASP A 156 -4.58 4.92 -19.73
C ASP A 156 -5.78 4.61 -18.80
N HIS A 157 -6.42 3.46 -19.00
CA HIS A 157 -7.46 2.90 -18.13
C HIS A 157 -6.82 1.97 -17.07
N ASP A 158 -5.69 2.37 -16.50
CA ASP A 158 -4.96 1.63 -15.46
C ASP A 158 -5.00 2.38 -14.13
N SER A 159 -3.99 2.31 -13.28
CA SER A 159 -3.98 3.04 -12.00
C SER A 159 -2.72 3.89 -11.81
N ASP A 160 -1.98 4.13 -12.88
CA ASP A 160 -0.73 4.91 -12.93
C ASP A 160 0.28 4.42 -11.89
N VAL A 161 0.37 3.09 -11.70
CA VAL A 161 1.21 2.50 -10.64
C VAL A 161 2.68 2.55 -11.03
N ILE A 162 2.99 2.31 -12.31
CA ILE A 162 4.34 2.37 -12.84
C ILE A 162 4.93 3.78 -12.64
N GLU A 163 4.15 4.81 -12.96
CA GLU A 163 4.50 6.22 -12.76
C GLU A 163 4.61 6.57 -11.28
N ALA A 164 3.79 5.96 -10.42
CA ALA A 164 3.87 6.15 -8.97
C ALA A 164 5.18 5.60 -8.39
N TRP A 165 5.70 4.50 -8.96
CA TRP A 165 6.95 3.89 -8.53
C TRP A 165 8.19 4.73 -8.82
N ASP A 166 8.12 5.69 -9.75
CA ASP A 166 9.16 6.71 -9.93
C ASP A 166 9.26 7.68 -8.73
N LEU A 167 8.18 7.83 -7.95
CA LEU A 167 8.15 8.66 -6.74
C LEU A 167 8.54 7.89 -5.48
N THR A 168 8.01 6.67 -5.33
CA THR A 168 8.41 5.75 -4.28
C THR A 168 8.10 4.30 -4.65
N GLN A 169 9.01 3.40 -4.29
CA GLN A 169 8.81 1.96 -4.38
C GLN A 169 8.33 1.36 -3.05
N GLY A 170 7.81 2.18 -2.14
CA GLY A 170 7.36 1.75 -0.83
C GLY A 170 8.50 1.60 0.19
N ASP A 171 8.15 1.13 1.39
CA ASP A 171 9.06 0.98 2.51
C ASP A 171 8.69 -0.29 3.30
N SER A 172 9.70 -1.10 3.63
CA SER A 172 9.52 -2.34 4.42
C SER A 172 9.05 -2.13 5.88
N THR A 173 8.97 -0.89 6.34
CA THR A 173 8.41 -0.50 7.64
C THR A 173 6.90 -0.22 7.56
N ILE A 174 6.30 -0.23 6.37
CA ILE A 174 4.84 -0.22 6.20
C ILE A 174 4.35 -1.66 6.10
N VAL A 175 3.36 -1.99 6.92
CA VAL A 175 2.80 -3.35 7.03
C VAL A 175 1.34 -3.35 6.58
N ILE A 176 1.01 -4.27 5.67
CA ILE A 176 -0.33 -4.59 5.22
C ILE A 176 -0.73 -5.94 5.85
N ALA A 177 -1.73 -5.95 6.71
CA ALA A 177 -2.28 -7.20 7.22
C ALA A 177 -3.27 -7.81 6.22
N ILE A 178 -3.02 -9.07 5.86
CA ILE A 178 -3.88 -9.86 4.97
C ILE A 178 -4.73 -10.78 5.84
N LEU A 179 -5.97 -10.38 6.09
CA LEU A 179 -6.95 -11.14 6.88
C LEU A 179 -7.78 -11.97 5.91
N ASP A 180 -7.40 -13.23 5.72
CA ASP A 180 -7.99 -14.09 4.69
C ASP A 180 -7.84 -15.59 5.04
N THR A 181 -7.84 -16.49 4.06
CA THR A 181 -7.67 -17.95 4.22
C THR A 181 -6.24 -18.37 4.59
N GLY A 182 -5.37 -17.42 4.91
CA GLY A 182 -3.93 -17.59 5.12
C GLY A 182 -3.11 -17.06 3.95
N VAL A 183 -1.79 -17.12 4.04
CA VAL A 183 -0.88 -16.77 2.94
C VAL A 183 0.14 -17.88 2.77
N LEU A 184 0.34 -18.35 1.55
CA LEU A 184 1.48 -19.22 1.24
C LEU A 184 2.76 -18.39 1.27
N TYR A 185 3.28 -18.14 2.47
CA TYR A 185 4.48 -17.31 2.68
C TYR A 185 5.72 -17.89 2.00
N SER A 186 5.77 -19.19 1.70
CA SER A 186 6.86 -19.84 0.96
C SER A 186 6.76 -19.69 -0.56
N HIS A 187 5.76 -18.95 -1.06
CA HIS A 187 5.67 -18.61 -2.47
C HIS A 187 6.90 -17.80 -2.88
N GLU A 188 7.52 -18.16 -4.01
CA GLU A 188 8.77 -17.54 -4.48
C GLU A 188 8.65 -16.02 -4.62
N ASP A 189 7.46 -15.57 -5.03
CA ASP A 189 7.10 -14.18 -5.22
C ASP A 189 6.51 -13.46 -3.99
N LEU A 190 6.44 -14.14 -2.83
CA LEU A 190 6.00 -13.55 -1.56
C LEU A 190 7.11 -13.56 -0.52
N GLY A 191 7.36 -14.66 0.19
CA GLY A 191 8.47 -14.77 1.15
C GLY A 191 9.75 -15.37 0.56
N GLY A 192 9.69 -15.91 -0.66
CA GLY A 192 10.78 -16.64 -1.28
C GLY A 192 10.76 -18.14 -0.93
N THR A 193 11.73 -18.89 -1.45
CA THR A 193 11.76 -20.36 -1.34
C THR A 193 12.59 -20.88 -0.15
N THR A 194 13.19 -19.99 0.63
CA THR A 194 14.14 -20.37 1.69
C THR A 194 13.64 -19.88 3.04
N ALA A 195 13.36 -20.81 3.95
CA ALA A 195 13.03 -20.52 5.34
C ALA A 195 14.17 -19.72 6.01
N PRO A 196 13.88 -18.74 6.89
CA PRO A 196 12.56 -18.40 7.43
C PRO A 196 11.75 -17.41 6.58
N TYR A 197 12.03 -17.28 5.28
CA TYR A 197 11.28 -16.47 4.31
C TYR A 197 11.41 -14.94 4.49
N THR A 198 12.52 -14.52 5.09
CA THR A 198 12.89 -13.11 5.33
C THR A 198 13.40 -12.36 4.11
N ALA A 199 13.67 -13.07 3.01
CA ALA A 199 14.14 -12.48 1.76
C ALA A 199 13.01 -11.85 0.94
N GLY A 200 11.76 -12.17 1.26
CA GLY A 200 10.59 -11.65 0.58
C GLY A 200 9.85 -10.57 1.36
N ASN A 201 8.60 -10.33 1.01
CA ASN A 201 7.73 -9.29 1.56
C ASN A 201 6.92 -9.73 2.78
N ILE A 202 7.26 -10.84 3.44
CA ILE A 202 6.58 -11.25 4.68
C ILE A 202 7.10 -10.40 5.86
N ALA A 203 6.17 -9.92 6.68
CA ALA A 203 6.46 -9.24 7.93
C ALA A 203 6.91 -10.27 8.97
N HIS A 204 7.92 -9.91 9.76
CA HIS A 204 8.46 -10.77 10.79
C HIS A 204 8.42 -10.09 12.15
N ASN A 205 7.91 -10.81 13.16
CA ASN A 205 8.11 -10.44 14.55
C ASN A 205 9.51 -10.90 14.96
N TRP A 206 10.45 -9.94 15.00
CA TRP A 206 11.85 -10.22 15.29
C TRP A 206 12.10 -10.59 16.76
N VAL A 207 11.17 -10.27 17.66
CA VAL A 207 11.25 -10.68 19.06
C VAL A 207 11.06 -12.19 19.15
N GLU A 208 9.96 -12.71 18.60
CA GLU A 208 9.69 -14.15 18.53
C GLU A 208 10.73 -14.91 17.69
N MET A 209 11.16 -14.36 16.53
CA MET A 209 12.13 -15.06 15.68
C MET A 209 13.50 -15.23 16.34
N GLY A 210 13.87 -14.34 17.26
CA GLY A 210 15.07 -14.45 18.10
C GLY A 210 14.82 -15.07 19.48
N GLY A 211 13.58 -15.47 19.74
CA GLY A 211 13.05 -15.92 21.02
C GLY A 211 13.32 -17.39 21.35
N LEU A 212 12.67 -17.87 22.42
CA LEU A 212 12.74 -19.25 22.87
C LEU A 212 11.58 -20.06 22.27
N PRO A 213 11.84 -21.21 21.63
CA PRO A 213 10.78 -22.03 21.06
C PRO A 213 9.70 -22.40 22.08
N GLY A 214 8.44 -22.16 21.73
CA GLY A 214 7.27 -22.43 22.56
C GLY A 214 7.02 -21.39 23.65
N VAL A 215 7.64 -20.22 23.55
CA VAL A 215 7.45 -19.08 24.47
C VAL A 215 6.83 -17.92 23.68
N ASP A 216 6.01 -17.13 24.37
CA ASP A 216 5.54 -15.82 23.91
C ASP A 216 6.52 -14.79 24.47
N ASP A 217 7.56 -14.49 23.68
CA ASP A 217 8.70 -13.67 24.09
C ASP A 217 8.37 -12.16 24.11
N ASP A 218 7.44 -11.71 23.28
CA ASP A 218 6.96 -10.32 23.29
C ASP A 218 5.78 -10.08 24.24
N GLY A 219 5.18 -11.15 24.77
CA GLY A 219 4.09 -11.13 25.75
C GLY A 219 2.76 -10.66 25.15
N ASN A 220 2.56 -10.80 23.84
CA ASN A 220 1.36 -10.36 23.13
C ASN A 220 0.20 -11.37 23.21
N GLY A 221 0.46 -12.57 23.76
CA GLY A 221 -0.50 -13.66 23.91
C GLY A 221 -0.43 -14.74 22.82
N PHE A 222 0.52 -14.65 21.90
CA PHE A 222 0.64 -15.50 20.72
C PHE A 222 2.05 -16.11 20.63
N ILE A 223 2.16 -17.39 21.01
CA ILE A 223 3.44 -18.11 21.11
C ILE A 223 4.10 -18.26 19.74
N ASP A 224 5.36 -17.81 19.60
CA ASP A 224 6.16 -17.94 18.39
C ASP A 224 5.53 -17.30 17.12
N ASP A 225 4.78 -16.20 17.23
CA ASP A 225 4.06 -15.55 16.11
C ASP A 225 4.93 -14.80 15.08
N PHE A 226 6.13 -15.32 14.80
CA PHE A 226 7.20 -14.65 14.05
C PHE A 226 6.89 -14.32 12.58
N ARG A 227 5.75 -14.75 12.02
CA ARG A 227 5.32 -14.46 10.63
C ARG A 227 3.82 -14.26 10.50
N GLY A 228 3.17 -13.84 11.58
CA GLY A 228 1.73 -13.75 11.69
C GLY A 228 1.12 -14.94 12.43
N TRP A 229 -0.20 -15.09 12.32
CA TRP A 229 -0.97 -15.98 13.18
C TRP A 229 -2.15 -16.65 12.47
N ASP A 230 -2.39 -17.91 12.80
CA ASP A 230 -3.58 -18.66 12.44
C ASP A 230 -4.61 -18.67 13.57
N PHE A 231 -5.75 -18.03 13.35
CA PHE A 231 -6.85 -17.99 14.31
C PHE A 231 -7.79 -19.19 14.20
N VAL A 232 -7.64 -20.05 13.20
CA VAL A 232 -8.59 -21.12 12.90
C VAL A 232 -8.52 -22.21 13.97
N SER A 233 -9.64 -22.43 14.65
CA SER A 233 -9.85 -23.56 15.55
C SER A 233 -11.31 -24.04 15.44
N ALA A 234 -11.67 -24.48 14.24
CA ALA A 234 -13.03 -24.90 13.91
C ALA A 234 -13.33 -26.33 14.39
N GLY A 235 -12.31 -27.19 14.49
CA GLY A 235 -12.47 -28.61 14.88
C GLY A 235 -13.13 -29.50 13.82
N PHE A 236 -13.47 -28.93 12.65
CA PHE A 236 -13.97 -29.61 11.46
C PHE A 236 -13.47 -28.88 10.22
N GLY A 237 -13.20 -29.61 9.13
CA GLY A 237 -12.67 -29.05 7.89
C GLY A 237 -12.30 -30.13 6.88
N VAL A 238 -11.54 -29.74 5.86
CA VAL A 238 -11.08 -30.67 4.82
C VAL A 238 -9.86 -31.47 5.31
N ALA A 239 -9.79 -32.75 4.92
CA ALA A 239 -8.64 -33.58 5.24
C ALA A 239 -7.33 -32.98 4.70
N GLY A 240 -6.33 -32.85 5.59
CA GLY A 240 -5.01 -32.28 5.27
C GLY A 240 -4.88 -30.78 5.50
N GLU A 241 -5.98 -30.09 5.80
CA GLU A 241 -5.96 -28.70 6.27
C GLU A 241 -5.82 -28.65 7.79
N ASP A 242 -4.99 -27.74 8.31
CA ASP A 242 -4.97 -27.47 9.74
C ASP A 242 -6.18 -26.61 10.12
N VAL A 243 -7.12 -27.16 10.88
CA VAL A 243 -8.32 -26.44 11.33
C VAL A 243 -8.58 -26.63 12.83
N SER A 244 -7.65 -27.30 13.51
CA SER A 244 -7.90 -27.85 14.84
C SER A 244 -7.34 -26.97 15.94
N VAL A 245 -6.24 -26.27 15.65
CA VAL A 245 -5.50 -25.49 16.63
C VAL A 245 -5.13 -24.14 16.00
N ALA A 246 -5.36 -23.07 16.75
CA ALA A 246 -4.84 -21.76 16.41
C ALA A 246 -3.35 -21.71 16.78
N ASP A 247 -2.48 -21.35 15.84
CA ASP A 247 -1.03 -21.40 16.00
C ASP A 247 -0.29 -20.36 15.14
N ASN A 248 1.04 -20.47 15.07
CA ASN A 248 1.92 -19.56 14.35
C ASN A 248 2.14 -19.92 12.87
N ASP A 249 1.32 -20.79 12.29
CA ASP A 249 1.40 -21.18 10.88
C ASP A 249 0.19 -20.67 10.06
N PRO A 250 0.18 -19.39 9.64
CA PRO A 250 -0.92 -18.81 8.85
C PRO A 250 -0.90 -19.24 7.37
N ILE A 251 -0.54 -20.49 7.08
CA ILE A 251 -0.39 -21.00 5.72
C ILE A 251 -1.75 -21.16 5.02
N ASP A 252 -1.77 -20.82 3.73
CA ASP A 252 -3.00 -20.86 2.94
C ASP A 252 -3.27 -22.26 2.36
N PHE A 253 -4.47 -22.77 2.62
CA PHE A 253 -4.95 -24.03 2.03
C PHE A 253 -5.97 -23.81 0.90
N ALA A 254 -6.67 -22.66 0.89
CA ALA A 254 -7.70 -22.35 -0.10
C ALA A 254 -7.12 -21.63 -1.34
N GLY A 255 -6.13 -20.76 -1.11
CA GLY A 255 -5.40 -20.00 -2.11
C GLY A 255 -5.89 -18.56 -2.30
N HIS A 256 -7.05 -18.21 -1.73
CA HIS A 256 -7.62 -16.86 -1.88
C HIS A 256 -6.75 -15.81 -1.18
N GLY A 257 -6.32 -16.08 0.05
CA GLY A 257 -5.44 -15.20 0.80
C GLY A 257 -4.07 -14.99 0.15
N THR A 258 -3.49 -16.04 -0.44
CA THR A 258 -2.25 -15.95 -1.24
C THR A 258 -2.44 -15.05 -2.46
N PHE A 259 -3.57 -15.18 -3.15
CA PHE A 259 -3.89 -14.35 -4.31
C PHE A 259 -3.97 -12.87 -3.95
N VAL A 260 -4.69 -12.52 -2.88
CA VAL A 260 -4.82 -11.13 -2.46
C VAL A 260 -3.53 -10.57 -1.86
N ALA A 261 -2.69 -11.42 -1.25
CA ALA A 261 -1.35 -11.04 -0.80
C ALA A 261 -0.43 -10.63 -1.97
N GLY A 262 -0.47 -11.36 -3.09
CA GLY A 262 0.29 -11.00 -4.30
C GLY A 262 -0.15 -9.67 -4.90
N MET A 263 -1.46 -9.45 -4.98
CA MET A 263 -2.03 -8.17 -5.45
C MET A 263 -1.57 -6.99 -4.57
N ALA A 264 -1.53 -7.19 -3.25
CA ALA A 264 -1.14 -6.16 -2.31
C ALA A 264 0.35 -5.85 -2.36
N SER A 265 1.24 -6.86 -2.33
CA SER A 265 2.69 -6.64 -2.26
C SER A 265 3.52 -7.89 -2.62
N ALA A 266 3.28 -8.50 -3.80
CA ALA A 266 4.26 -9.40 -4.40
C ALA A 266 5.65 -8.73 -4.50
N ARG A 267 6.70 -9.55 -4.57
CA ARG A 267 8.10 -9.12 -4.55
C ARG A 267 8.50 -8.50 -5.90
N THR A 268 8.00 -7.31 -6.21
CA THR A 268 8.29 -6.57 -7.43
C THR A 268 9.80 -6.40 -7.67
N ASP A 269 10.21 -6.51 -8.93
CA ASP A 269 11.60 -6.36 -9.42
C ASP A 269 12.56 -7.48 -8.99
N ASN A 270 12.05 -8.69 -8.81
CA ASN A 270 12.82 -9.87 -8.40
C ASN A 270 13.16 -10.84 -9.54
N GLY A 271 12.71 -10.57 -10.78
CA GLY A 271 12.87 -11.41 -11.97
C GLY A 271 11.94 -12.63 -12.03
N VAL A 272 10.87 -12.65 -11.25
CA VAL A 272 9.94 -13.78 -11.08
C VAL A 272 8.51 -13.27 -11.05
N GLY A 273 7.58 -14.00 -11.67
CA GLY A 273 6.15 -13.76 -11.47
C GLY A 273 5.66 -12.35 -11.76
N ILE A 274 4.96 -11.78 -10.78
CA ILE A 274 4.15 -10.56 -10.87
C ILE A 274 4.69 -9.44 -9.99
N ALA A 275 4.30 -8.20 -10.29
CA ALA A 275 4.52 -7.06 -9.43
C ALA A 275 3.31 -6.80 -8.52
N GLY A 276 3.55 -6.50 -7.24
CA GLY A 276 2.51 -6.09 -6.29
C GLY A 276 2.45 -4.58 -6.13
N THR A 277 1.26 -3.99 -5.99
CA THR A 277 1.08 -2.53 -5.94
C THR A 277 1.88 -1.88 -4.81
N GLY A 278 1.94 -2.50 -3.64
CA GLY A 278 2.69 -2.04 -2.46
C GLY A 278 4.21 -2.17 -2.57
N PHE A 279 4.71 -2.86 -3.61
CA PHE A 279 6.12 -3.08 -3.96
C PHE A 279 6.99 -3.58 -2.80
N ARG A 280 7.46 -2.72 -1.90
CA ARG A 280 8.31 -3.06 -0.74
C ARG A 280 7.56 -3.18 0.58
N ALA A 281 6.25 -2.90 0.61
CA ALA A 281 5.46 -3.06 1.82
C ALA A 281 5.47 -4.51 2.31
N ARG A 282 5.51 -4.70 3.63
CA ARG A 282 5.48 -6.03 4.23
C ARG A 282 4.05 -6.50 4.41
N LEU A 283 3.83 -7.80 4.24
CA LEU A 283 2.57 -8.49 4.39
C LEU A 283 2.58 -9.18 5.76
N LEU A 284 1.58 -8.95 6.59
CA LEU A 284 1.33 -9.70 7.83
C LEU A 284 0.21 -10.72 7.56
N PRO A 285 0.54 -12.00 7.31
CA PRO A 285 -0.46 -13.05 7.12
C PRO A 285 -1.28 -13.29 8.39
N LEU A 286 -2.60 -13.22 8.28
CA LEU A 286 -3.51 -13.60 9.35
C LEU A 286 -4.59 -14.52 8.80
N ARG A 287 -4.51 -15.79 9.17
CA ARG A 287 -5.46 -16.81 8.71
C ARG A 287 -6.70 -16.79 9.60
N ILE A 288 -7.84 -16.50 8.98
CA ILE A 288 -9.16 -16.41 9.62
C ILE A 288 -10.22 -17.23 8.88
N GLY A 289 -9.80 -17.96 7.85
CA GLY A 289 -10.66 -18.72 6.97
C GLY A 289 -10.14 -20.12 6.67
N TYR A 290 -11.07 -21.01 6.37
CA TYR A 290 -10.83 -22.43 6.13
C TYR A 290 -11.82 -22.98 5.11
N LYS A 291 -11.58 -24.19 4.63
CA LYS A 291 -12.50 -24.86 3.68
C LYS A 291 -13.48 -25.77 4.41
N ASP A 292 -14.76 -25.65 4.07
CA ASP A 292 -15.82 -26.56 4.52
C ASP A 292 -15.96 -27.81 3.64
N SER A 293 -15.43 -27.78 2.41
CA SER A 293 -15.37 -28.92 1.51
C SER A 293 -14.17 -28.88 0.56
N PRO A 294 -13.74 -30.01 -0.03
CA PRO A 294 -12.58 -30.05 -0.93
C PRO A 294 -12.67 -29.10 -2.13
N THR A 295 -13.88 -28.81 -2.61
CA THR A 295 -14.14 -27.91 -3.75
C THR A 295 -14.52 -26.49 -3.35
N SER A 296 -14.64 -26.21 -2.06
CA SER A 296 -15.00 -24.88 -1.56
C SER A 296 -13.89 -23.86 -1.83
N PRO A 297 -14.23 -22.62 -2.20
CA PRO A 297 -13.28 -21.53 -2.30
C PRO A 297 -12.73 -21.07 -0.94
N GLY A 298 -13.26 -21.61 0.17
CA GLY A 298 -12.97 -21.17 1.54
C GLY A 298 -14.09 -20.28 2.08
N GLN A 299 -14.13 -20.14 3.40
CA GLN A 299 -15.05 -19.26 4.13
C GLN A 299 -14.31 -18.54 5.26
N ILE A 300 -14.79 -17.37 5.64
CA ILE A 300 -14.19 -16.53 6.67
C ILE A 300 -15.05 -16.61 7.94
N ASP A 301 -14.42 -16.84 9.09
CA ASP A 301 -15.08 -16.73 10.38
C ASP A 301 -14.99 -15.27 10.89
N ILE A 302 -16.15 -14.64 11.11
CA ILE A 302 -16.24 -13.24 11.52
C ILE A 302 -15.72 -13.02 12.97
N GLY A 303 -15.77 -14.05 13.81
CA GLY A 303 -15.16 -14.03 15.14
C GLY A 303 -13.63 -13.98 15.05
N TYR A 304 -13.03 -14.83 14.22
CA TYR A 304 -11.59 -14.80 13.95
C TYR A 304 -11.17 -13.48 13.28
N ALA A 305 -11.96 -12.97 12.33
CA ALA A 305 -11.72 -11.67 11.73
C ALA A 305 -11.62 -10.54 12.76
N ALA A 306 -12.54 -10.52 13.74
CA ALA A 306 -12.53 -9.52 14.80
C ALA A 306 -11.26 -9.61 15.69
N GLN A 307 -10.79 -10.82 15.98
CA GLN A 307 -9.54 -11.05 16.73
C GLN A 307 -8.32 -10.59 15.91
N ALA A 308 -8.26 -11.00 14.65
CA ALA A 308 -7.16 -10.67 13.74
C ALA A 308 -7.03 -9.17 13.49
N ILE A 309 -8.13 -8.40 13.42
CA ILE A 309 -8.07 -6.93 13.30
C ILE A 309 -7.35 -6.31 14.50
N VAL A 310 -7.64 -6.76 15.73
CA VAL A 310 -6.99 -6.26 16.94
C VAL A 310 -5.52 -6.69 16.97
N TYR A 311 -5.23 -7.94 16.63
CA TYR A 311 -3.87 -8.44 16.52
C TYR A 311 -3.04 -7.62 15.53
N ALA A 312 -3.55 -7.41 14.31
CA ALA A 312 -2.89 -6.62 13.28
C ALA A 312 -2.57 -5.21 13.77
N THR A 313 -3.54 -4.58 14.43
CA THR A 313 -3.40 -3.23 14.99
C THR A 313 -2.28 -3.16 16.03
N ASN A 314 -2.22 -4.14 16.93
CA ASN A 314 -1.21 -4.19 17.98
C ASN A 314 0.18 -4.54 17.46
N ASN A 315 0.24 -5.32 16.38
CA ASN A 315 1.48 -5.78 15.73
C ASN A 315 1.92 -4.90 14.56
N GLY A 316 1.54 -3.62 14.57
CA GLY A 316 2.12 -2.59 13.70
C GLY A 316 1.58 -2.57 12.27
N ALA A 317 0.44 -3.19 11.99
CA ALA A 317 -0.23 -3.03 10.71
C ALA A 317 -0.63 -1.56 10.49
N HIS A 318 -0.39 -1.06 9.28
CA HIS A 318 -0.79 0.27 8.84
C HIS A 318 -2.06 0.22 8.00
N VAL A 319 -2.24 -0.90 7.28
CA VAL A 319 -3.37 -1.18 6.41
C VAL A 319 -3.86 -2.59 6.70
N ILE A 320 -5.17 -2.80 6.73
CA ILE A 320 -5.82 -4.10 6.80
C ILE A 320 -6.61 -4.31 5.51
N ASN A 321 -6.34 -5.42 4.81
CA ASN A 321 -7.13 -5.85 3.65
C ASN A 321 -8.21 -6.84 4.09
N CYS A 322 -9.47 -6.50 3.79
CA CYS A 322 -10.65 -7.33 4.01
C CYS A 322 -11.28 -7.69 2.65
N SER A 323 -10.71 -8.69 1.98
CA SER A 323 -11.16 -9.16 0.67
C SER A 323 -12.35 -10.12 0.73
N TRP A 324 -13.27 -9.87 1.66
CA TRP A 324 -14.41 -10.72 1.97
C TRP A 324 -15.62 -9.87 2.39
N GLU A 325 -16.81 -10.42 2.19
CA GLU A 325 -18.03 -9.81 2.72
C GLU A 325 -18.16 -10.14 4.20
N SER A 326 -18.50 -9.13 5.00
CA SER A 326 -18.57 -9.25 6.45
C SER A 326 -20.01 -9.31 6.95
N PHE A 327 -20.24 -9.74 8.18
CA PHE A 327 -21.58 -9.75 8.79
C PHE A 327 -21.55 -9.01 10.12
N PHE A 328 -22.65 -8.39 10.52
CA PHE A 328 -22.66 -7.63 11.77
C PHE A 328 -22.39 -8.55 12.97
N LEU A 329 -21.25 -8.31 13.61
CA LEU A 329 -20.87 -8.85 14.90
C LEU A 329 -20.39 -7.69 15.75
N SER A 330 -20.87 -7.59 17.00
CA SER A 330 -20.47 -6.49 17.89
C SER A 330 -18.96 -6.46 18.18
N ALA A 331 -18.32 -7.64 18.19
CA ALA A 331 -16.87 -7.77 18.29
C ALA A 331 -16.17 -7.18 17.05
N LEU A 332 -16.62 -7.54 15.83
CA LEU A 332 -16.09 -6.98 14.58
C LEU A 332 -16.25 -5.45 14.53
N ALA A 333 -17.42 -4.94 14.93
CA ALA A 333 -17.67 -3.50 15.01
C ALA A 333 -16.71 -2.79 15.98
N SER A 334 -16.40 -3.42 17.10
CA SER A 334 -15.48 -2.87 18.11
C SER A 334 -14.03 -2.96 17.64
N ALA A 335 -13.64 -4.05 16.99
CA ALA A 335 -12.30 -4.24 16.42
C ALA A 335 -12.02 -3.24 15.30
N ALA A 336 -12.97 -3.01 14.39
CA ALA A 336 -12.83 -2.00 13.34
C ALA A 336 -12.69 -0.58 13.92
N ASN A 337 -13.51 -0.22 14.92
CA ASN A 337 -13.35 1.07 15.62
C ASN A 337 -11.95 1.18 16.26
N TYR A 338 -11.51 0.12 16.92
CA TYR A 338 -10.20 0.08 17.57
C TYR A 338 -9.07 0.32 16.57
N ALA A 339 -9.06 -0.41 15.45
CA ALA A 339 -8.07 -0.25 14.39
C ALA A 339 -8.03 1.19 13.84
N ILE A 340 -9.20 1.75 13.51
CA ILE A 340 -9.32 3.11 12.97
C ILE A 340 -8.84 4.16 13.99
N GLU A 341 -9.22 4.01 15.27
CA GLU A 341 -8.77 4.90 16.36
C GLU A 341 -7.25 4.84 16.59
N HIS A 342 -6.59 3.73 16.23
CA HIS A 342 -5.14 3.56 16.28
C HIS A 342 -4.44 3.90 14.95
N GLY A 343 -5.18 4.46 13.98
CA GLY A 343 -4.62 4.95 12.73
C GLY A 343 -4.50 3.90 11.62
N VAL A 344 -5.07 2.71 11.80
CA VAL A 344 -5.03 1.62 10.80
C VAL A 344 -6.16 1.77 9.80
N THR A 345 -5.82 1.78 8.51
CA THR A 345 -6.80 1.92 7.42
C THR A 345 -7.35 0.55 7.01
N LEU A 346 -8.67 0.41 6.88
CA LEU A 346 -9.31 -0.83 6.41
C LEU A 346 -9.73 -0.66 4.94
N CYS A 347 -9.23 -1.52 4.06
CA CYS A 347 -9.67 -1.62 2.66
C CYS A 347 -10.60 -2.83 2.52
N VAL A 348 -11.82 -2.61 2.04
CA VAL A 348 -12.91 -3.58 2.10
C VAL A 348 -13.47 -3.83 0.70
N ALA A 349 -13.64 -5.11 0.35
CA ALA A 349 -14.29 -5.49 -0.89
C ALA A 349 -15.79 -5.16 -0.86
N ALA A 350 -16.29 -4.50 -1.90
CA ALA A 350 -17.70 -4.09 -1.98
C ALA A 350 -18.69 -5.28 -2.04
N GLY A 351 -18.25 -6.44 -2.53
CA GLY A 351 -19.06 -7.64 -2.69
C GLY A 351 -19.47 -7.90 -4.14
N ASN A 352 -19.90 -9.13 -4.42
CA ASN A 352 -19.97 -9.66 -5.78
C ASN A 352 -21.41 -10.00 -6.26
N ALA A 353 -22.43 -9.30 -5.73
CA ALA A 353 -23.84 -9.58 -6.04
C ALA A 353 -24.44 -8.69 -7.14
N GLY A 354 -23.69 -7.71 -7.66
CA GLY A 354 -24.19 -6.72 -8.61
C GLY A 354 -25.30 -5.86 -8.02
N SER A 355 -25.24 -5.59 -6.72
CA SER A 355 -26.30 -4.95 -5.94
C SER A 355 -25.93 -3.51 -5.55
N GLU A 356 -26.93 -2.62 -5.52
CA GLU A 356 -26.79 -1.26 -4.97
C GLU A 356 -26.78 -1.25 -3.42
N SER A 357 -27.42 -2.26 -2.83
CA SER A 357 -27.47 -2.42 -1.38
C SER A 357 -26.18 -3.07 -0.89
N THR A 358 -25.65 -2.56 0.23
CA THR A 358 -24.58 -3.21 1.00
C THR A 358 -24.98 -4.58 1.53
N GLY A 359 -26.29 -4.91 1.51
CA GLY A 359 -26.80 -6.17 2.05
C GLY A 359 -26.42 -6.34 3.51
N GLU A 360 -25.83 -7.50 3.82
CA GLU A 360 -25.31 -7.80 5.15
C GLU A 360 -23.82 -7.43 5.32
N ASN A 361 -23.14 -6.94 4.27
CA ASN A 361 -21.72 -6.57 4.29
C ASN A 361 -21.44 -5.40 5.23
N TYR A 362 -21.20 -5.73 6.49
CA TYR A 362 -21.17 -4.76 7.59
C TYR A 362 -20.05 -3.74 7.45
N LEU A 363 -18.80 -4.16 7.24
CA LEU A 363 -17.63 -3.29 7.08
C LEU A 363 -17.85 -2.28 5.94
N ALA A 364 -18.40 -2.75 4.81
CA ALA A 364 -18.74 -1.92 3.66
C ALA A 364 -19.89 -0.93 3.87
N SER A 365 -20.62 -1.04 4.99
CA SER A 365 -21.72 -0.14 5.34
C SER A 365 -21.33 0.95 6.34
N ARG A 366 -20.10 0.94 6.84
CA ARG A 366 -19.69 1.81 7.95
C ARG A 366 -19.36 3.24 7.51
N GLY A 367 -18.87 3.42 6.28
CA GLY A 367 -18.44 4.72 5.73
C GLY A 367 -17.14 5.28 6.33
N ASP A 368 -16.47 4.52 7.20
CA ASP A 368 -15.16 4.83 7.79
C ASP A 368 -14.07 3.82 7.38
N CYS A 369 -14.40 2.88 6.49
CA CYS A 369 -13.49 2.02 5.75
C CYS A 369 -13.32 2.59 4.33
N ILE A 370 -12.39 2.02 3.54
CA ILE A 370 -12.28 2.29 2.11
C ILE A 370 -12.99 1.17 1.36
N ASP A 371 -14.14 1.48 0.78
CA ASP A 371 -15.01 0.52 0.11
C ASP A 371 -14.72 0.47 -1.39
N VAL A 372 -14.28 -0.71 -1.87
CA VAL A 372 -13.66 -0.87 -3.19
C VAL A 372 -14.53 -1.69 -4.14
N ALA A 373 -15.01 -1.03 -5.21
CA ALA A 373 -15.68 -1.68 -6.33
C ALA A 373 -14.69 -2.24 -7.37
N ALA A 374 -15.17 -3.16 -8.20
CA ALA A 374 -14.42 -3.76 -9.29
C ALA A 374 -14.81 -3.16 -10.65
N ILE A 375 -13.80 -2.87 -11.45
CA ILE A 375 -13.90 -2.47 -12.86
C ILE A 375 -13.06 -3.40 -13.75
N ASP A 376 -13.36 -3.37 -15.04
CA ASP A 376 -12.56 -4.04 -16.07
C ASP A 376 -11.50 -3.11 -16.69
N ARG A 377 -10.75 -3.65 -17.65
CA ARG A 377 -9.65 -2.98 -18.34
C ARG A 377 -10.05 -1.75 -19.18
N ASN A 378 -11.34 -1.47 -19.30
CA ASN A 378 -11.88 -0.34 -20.05
C ASN A 378 -12.58 0.66 -19.11
N ASP A 379 -12.26 0.63 -17.82
CA ASP A 379 -12.90 1.44 -16.78
C ASP A 379 -14.41 1.20 -16.63
N VAL A 380 -14.93 0.07 -17.13
CA VAL A 380 -16.36 -0.27 -17.01
C VAL A 380 -16.59 -1.13 -15.77
N ARG A 381 -17.61 -0.78 -14.98
CA ARG A 381 -18.07 -1.59 -13.85
C ARG A 381 -18.41 -2.99 -14.33
N VAL A 382 -17.80 -4.00 -13.70
CA VAL A 382 -18.19 -5.39 -13.97
C VAL A 382 -19.52 -5.75 -13.35
N SER A 383 -20.28 -6.59 -14.04
CA SER A 383 -21.69 -6.86 -13.69
C SER A 383 -21.88 -7.33 -12.25
N PHE A 384 -20.94 -8.14 -11.74
CA PHE A 384 -20.98 -8.68 -10.38
C PHE A 384 -20.60 -7.66 -9.30
N SER A 385 -19.88 -6.58 -9.62
CA SER A 385 -19.44 -5.64 -8.57
C SER A 385 -20.63 -4.99 -7.92
N ASN A 386 -20.75 -5.05 -6.59
CA ASN A 386 -21.66 -4.18 -5.88
C ASN A 386 -21.31 -2.71 -6.15
N TYR A 387 -22.31 -1.85 -6.04
CA TYR A 387 -22.22 -0.43 -6.35
C TYR A 387 -23.10 0.37 -5.39
N GLY A 388 -22.99 1.69 -5.41
CA GLY A 388 -23.79 2.63 -4.62
C GLY A 388 -22.97 3.84 -4.24
N ALA A 389 -23.62 4.90 -3.78
CA ALA A 389 -22.95 6.12 -3.33
C ALA A 389 -22.08 5.92 -2.07
N TRP A 390 -22.07 4.71 -1.51
CA TRP A 390 -21.22 4.28 -0.41
C TRP A 390 -19.85 3.75 -0.87
N ILE A 391 -19.65 3.52 -2.17
CA ILE A 391 -18.35 3.15 -2.73
C ILE A 391 -17.42 4.37 -2.74
N ASP A 392 -16.22 4.22 -2.20
CA ASP A 392 -15.20 5.28 -2.22
C ASP A 392 -14.44 5.29 -3.55
N VAL A 393 -14.05 4.11 -4.04
CA VAL A 393 -13.16 3.97 -5.19
C VAL A 393 -13.43 2.66 -5.91
N SER A 394 -13.05 2.60 -7.18
CA SER A 394 -12.98 1.40 -7.97
C SER A 394 -11.54 1.08 -8.36
N ALA A 395 -11.24 -0.20 -8.48
CA ALA A 395 -9.94 -0.69 -8.95
C ALA A 395 -10.13 -1.95 -9.80
N ALA A 396 -9.04 -2.37 -10.45
CA ALA A 396 -9.03 -3.55 -11.29
C ALA A 396 -9.53 -4.80 -10.55
N GLY A 397 -10.60 -5.39 -11.07
CA GLY A 397 -11.22 -6.57 -10.46
C GLY A 397 -11.69 -7.62 -11.45
N LEU A 398 -11.37 -7.49 -12.75
CA LEU A 398 -11.70 -8.47 -13.78
C LEU A 398 -10.45 -8.95 -14.50
N SER A 399 -10.28 -10.27 -14.56
CA SER A 399 -9.20 -10.93 -15.29
C SER A 399 -7.83 -10.35 -14.93
N VAL A 400 -7.51 -10.41 -13.64
CA VAL A 400 -6.23 -9.92 -13.10
C VAL A 400 -5.39 -11.10 -12.65
N THR A 401 -4.10 -11.09 -12.99
CA THR A 401 -3.12 -12.12 -12.63
C THR A 401 -2.52 -11.84 -11.25
N SER A 402 -2.46 -12.85 -10.39
CA SER A 402 -1.73 -12.80 -9.11
C SER A 402 -1.12 -14.15 -8.75
N THR A 403 -0.36 -14.18 -7.66
CA THR A 403 0.12 -15.40 -7.00
C THR A 403 -1.06 -16.28 -6.57
N MET A 404 -0.80 -17.56 -6.34
CA MET A 404 -1.81 -18.53 -5.91
C MET A 404 -1.12 -19.65 -5.14
N GLY A 405 -1.80 -20.18 -4.12
CA GLY A 405 -1.28 -21.26 -3.29
C GLY A 405 -2.39 -22.24 -2.93
N ARG A 406 -2.62 -23.29 -3.73
CA ARG A 406 -3.61 -24.32 -3.38
C ARG A 406 -2.93 -25.49 -2.69
N MET A 407 -3.39 -25.85 -1.49
CA MET A 407 -2.76 -26.88 -0.66
C MET A 407 -1.24 -26.69 -0.56
N SER A 408 -0.81 -25.44 -0.33
CA SER A 408 0.59 -25.06 -0.18
C SER A 408 1.49 -25.25 -1.43
N VAL A 409 0.91 -25.39 -2.62
CA VAL A 409 1.68 -25.45 -3.89
C VAL A 409 1.66 -24.07 -4.57
N PRO A 410 2.83 -23.44 -4.80
CA PRO A 410 2.92 -22.11 -5.43
C PRO A 410 2.57 -22.17 -6.93
N SER A 411 1.84 -21.15 -7.41
CA SER A 411 1.42 -20.99 -8.81
C SER A 411 0.95 -19.56 -9.06
N TYR A 412 0.57 -19.24 -10.29
CA TYR A 412 -0.09 -17.98 -10.65
C TYR A 412 -1.46 -18.26 -11.25
N LEU A 413 -2.42 -17.37 -11.02
CA LEU A 413 -3.79 -17.53 -11.49
C LEU A 413 -4.36 -16.19 -11.99
N VAL A 414 -5.24 -16.24 -12.98
CA VAL A 414 -6.10 -15.12 -13.37
C VAL A 414 -7.44 -15.26 -12.66
N SER A 415 -7.87 -14.23 -11.93
CA SER A 415 -9.15 -14.24 -11.21
C SER A 415 -9.92 -12.92 -11.38
N SER A 416 -11.14 -12.90 -10.86
CA SER A 416 -12.02 -11.73 -10.86
C SER A 416 -12.82 -11.64 -9.55
N GLY A 417 -13.06 -10.44 -9.07
CA GLY A 417 -13.84 -10.16 -7.86
C GLY A 417 -13.53 -8.78 -7.29
N THR A 418 -14.41 -8.24 -6.45
CA THR A 418 -14.07 -7.09 -5.60
C THR A 418 -12.97 -7.44 -4.58
N SER A 419 -12.81 -8.74 -4.28
CA SER A 419 -11.70 -9.29 -3.50
C SER A 419 -10.34 -9.17 -4.21
N VAL A 420 -10.32 -8.91 -5.52
CA VAL A 420 -9.10 -8.60 -6.29
C VAL A 420 -8.79 -7.11 -6.25
N ALA A 421 -9.84 -6.27 -6.26
CA ALA A 421 -9.71 -4.81 -6.26
C ALA A 421 -9.28 -4.25 -4.88
N ALA A 422 -9.84 -4.76 -3.78
CA ALA A 422 -9.51 -4.32 -2.42
C ALA A 422 -8.00 -4.41 -2.05
N PRO A 423 -7.28 -5.53 -2.31
CA PRO A 423 -5.87 -5.64 -1.95
C PRO A 423 -4.98 -4.76 -2.83
N PHE A 424 -5.38 -4.50 -4.08
CA PHE A 424 -4.70 -3.54 -4.95
C PHE A 424 -4.70 -2.14 -4.33
N VAL A 425 -5.86 -1.70 -3.83
CA VAL A 425 -6.00 -0.43 -3.10
C VAL A 425 -5.22 -0.45 -1.79
N ALA A 426 -5.21 -1.58 -1.06
CA ALA A 426 -4.40 -1.70 0.16
C ALA A 426 -2.89 -1.52 -0.12
N GLY A 427 -2.40 -2.09 -1.23
CA GLY A 427 -1.05 -1.87 -1.74
C GLY A 427 -0.79 -0.41 -2.08
N ALA A 428 -1.70 0.25 -2.78
CA ALA A 428 -1.60 1.68 -3.10
C ALA A 428 -1.55 2.54 -1.82
N VAL A 429 -2.42 2.29 -0.85
CA VAL A 429 -2.41 2.98 0.45
C VAL A 429 -1.06 2.81 1.15
N SER A 430 -0.46 1.62 1.09
CA SER A 430 0.86 1.38 1.67
C SER A 430 1.96 2.24 1.03
N LEU A 431 1.93 2.44 -0.30
CA LEU A 431 2.85 3.35 -0.99
C LEU A 431 2.65 4.79 -0.53
N TYR A 432 1.40 5.24 -0.37
CA TYR A 432 1.13 6.59 0.12
C TYR A 432 1.68 6.82 1.53
N GLN A 433 1.49 5.86 2.43
CA GLN A 433 2.05 5.94 3.77
C GLN A 433 3.60 5.95 3.75
N ALA A 434 4.22 5.13 2.89
CA ALA A 434 5.68 5.13 2.70
C ALA A 434 6.19 6.46 2.12
N TYR A 435 5.49 7.02 1.13
CA TYR A 435 5.86 8.29 0.51
C TYR A 435 5.83 9.43 1.52
N ARG A 436 4.74 9.54 2.30
CA ARG A 436 4.63 10.52 3.38
C ARG A 436 5.80 10.41 4.36
N ARG A 437 6.16 9.19 4.77
CA ARG A 437 7.30 8.92 5.65
C ARG A 437 8.61 9.37 5.01
N SER A 438 8.84 9.11 3.72
CA SER A 438 10.05 9.58 3.01
C SER A 438 10.16 11.11 2.94
N LEU A 439 9.03 11.82 3.00
CA LEU A 439 8.96 13.27 3.07
C LEU A 439 9.06 13.82 4.51
N GLY A 440 9.21 12.95 5.52
CA GLY A 440 9.21 13.33 6.94
C GLY A 440 7.84 13.77 7.47
N LEU A 441 6.76 13.47 6.75
CA LEU A 441 5.39 13.75 7.17
C LEU A 441 4.87 12.63 8.09
N PRO A 442 3.94 12.94 9.02
CA PRO A 442 3.25 11.90 9.77
C PRO A 442 2.46 11.00 8.81
N LEU A 443 2.30 9.74 9.17
CA LEU A 443 1.37 8.83 8.52
C LEU A 443 -0.02 9.48 8.43
N ALA A 444 -0.69 9.27 7.31
CA ALA A 444 -2.05 9.72 7.14
C ALA A 444 -2.97 8.89 8.04
N THR A 445 -3.93 9.57 8.66
CA THR A 445 -5.03 8.90 9.37
C THR A 445 -5.93 8.15 8.39
N PRO A 446 -6.76 7.20 8.85
CA PRO A 446 -7.71 6.50 7.99
C PRO A 446 -8.67 7.44 7.25
N ALA A 447 -9.14 8.50 7.92
CA ALA A 447 -10.02 9.48 7.31
C ALA A 447 -9.32 10.29 6.19
N GLU A 448 -8.09 10.75 6.43
CA GLU A 448 -7.29 11.44 5.41
C GLU A 448 -6.97 10.51 4.24
N THR A 449 -6.70 9.23 4.52
CA THR A 449 -6.40 8.22 3.51
C THR A 449 -7.62 7.95 2.63
N ARG A 450 -8.81 7.77 3.21
CA ARG A 450 -10.05 7.57 2.45
C ARG A 450 -10.35 8.74 1.52
N LEU A 451 -10.26 9.98 2.03
CA LEU A 451 -10.43 11.18 1.22
C LEU A 451 -9.38 11.27 0.11
N ARG A 452 -8.12 10.97 0.42
CA ARG A 452 -7.04 11.02 -0.55
C ARG A 452 -7.27 10.02 -1.69
N VAL A 453 -7.65 8.78 -1.37
CA VAL A 453 -7.97 7.74 -2.36
C VAL A 453 -9.12 8.18 -3.26
N HIS A 454 -10.20 8.72 -2.68
CA HIS A 454 -11.37 9.19 -3.43
C HIS A 454 -11.04 10.40 -4.34
N ASP A 455 -10.44 11.45 -3.78
CA ASP A 455 -10.29 12.76 -4.45
C ASP A 455 -9.22 12.78 -5.53
N THR A 456 -8.26 11.85 -5.48
CA THR A 456 -7.17 11.77 -6.46
C THR A 456 -7.42 10.77 -7.57
N GLY A 457 -8.47 9.95 -7.46
CA GLY A 457 -8.84 9.03 -8.53
C GLY A 457 -9.39 9.74 -9.77
N ASP A 458 -9.46 8.99 -10.86
CA ASP A 458 -9.98 9.46 -12.14
C ASP A 458 -11.47 9.16 -12.26
N ASN A 459 -12.23 10.14 -12.76
CA ASN A 459 -13.67 10.01 -12.90
C ASN A 459 -13.99 9.11 -14.11
N VAL A 460 -14.71 8.02 -13.85
CA VAL A 460 -15.12 7.02 -14.86
C VAL A 460 -16.64 7.02 -15.13
N ASP A 461 -17.37 8.04 -14.65
CA ASP A 461 -18.83 8.12 -14.77
C ASP A 461 -19.30 8.19 -16.22
N ALA A 462 -18.52 8.84 -17.08
CA ALA A 462 -18.84 8.97 -18.50
C ALA A 462 -18.87 7.61 -19.22
N LEU A 463 -18.06 6.65 -18.76
CA LEU A 463 -18.02 5.27 -19.25
C LEU A 463 -19.08 4.39 -18.55
N ASN A 464 -19.63 4.87 -17.43
CA ASN A 464 -20.59 4.16 -16.59
C ASN A 464 -21.87 4.99 -16.32
N PRO A 465 -22.60 5.46 -17.36
CA PRO A 465 -23.65 6.47 -17.18
C PRO A 465 -24.81 6.02 -16.28
N SER A 466 -25.10 4.71 -16.19
CA SER A 466 -26.12 4.17 -15.28
C SER A 466 -25.68 4.06 -13.82
N TYR A 467 -24.38 4.23 -13.55
CA TYR A 467 -23.75 4.09 -12.24
C TYR A 467 -22.95 5.33 -11.85
N ALA A 468 -23.22 6.47 -12.49
CA ALA A 468 -22.52 7.72 -12.19
C ALA A 468 -22.63 8.07 -10.70
N GLY A 469 -21.49 8.31 -10.05
CA GLY A 469 -21.40 8.56 -8.61
C GLY A 469 -21.74 7.36 -7.72
N LYS A 470 -21.80 6.15 -8.27
CA LYS A 470 -22.10 4.90 -7.55
C LYS A 470 -20.96 3.88 -7.58
N ILE A 471 -19.81 4.19 -8.16
CA ILE A 471 -18.65 3.29 -8.20
C ILE A 471 -17.36 3.96 -7.74
N GLY A 472 -17.46 5.17 -7.17
CA GLY A 472 -16.31 6.00 -6.86
C GLY A 472 -15.55 6.44 -8.11
N THR A 473 -14.37 7.01 -7.91
CA THR A 473 -13.36 7.22 -8.96
C THR A 473 -12.59 5.92 -9.19
N ARG A 474 -11.93 5.76 -10.33
CA ARG A 474 -10.90 4.74 -10.53
C ARG A 474 -9.64 5.20 -9.78
N ILE A 475 -9.03 4.33 -8.98
CA ILE A 475 -7.84 4.72 -8.23
C ILE A 475 -6.73 5.22 -9.16
N ASN A 476 -6.06 6.32 -8.80
CA ASN A 476 -4.88 6.84 -9.48
C ASN A 476 -3.76 6.99 -8.45
N VAL A 477 -2.82 6.05 -8.44
CA VAL A 477 -1.78 5.99 -7.41
C VAL A 477 -0.80 7.14 -7.59
N ARG A 478 -0.46 7.51 -8.83
CA ARG A 478 0.46 8.61 -9.12
C ARG A 478 -0.05 9.94 -8.56
N ARG A 479 -1.33 10.26 -8.80
CA ARG A 479 -2.00 11.46 -8.25
C ARG A 479 -2.16 11.37 -6.74
N MET A 480 -2.45 10.17 -6.21
CA MET A 480 -2.50 9.93 -4.77
C MET A 480 -1.18 10.29 -4.08
N LEU A 481 -0.03 10.13 -4.73
CA LEU A 481 1.27 10.54 -4.20
C LEU A 481 1.57 12.03 -4.45
N SER A 482 1.28 12.57 -5.62
CA SER A 482 1.79 13.88 -6.03
C SER A 482 0.85 15.06 -5.97
N ASP A 483 -0.47 14.84 -6.06
CA ASP A 483 -1.40 15.96 -6.09
C ASP A 483 -1.19 16.78 -4.82
N PRO A 484 -1.14 18.13 -4.90
CA PRO A 484 -0.90 18.94 -3.72
C PRO A 484 -1.89 18.54 -2.62
N LEU A 485 -1.40 18.43 -1.38
CA LEU A 485 -2.28 18.19 -0.25
C LEU A 485 -3.28 19.35 -0.22
N VAL A 486 -4.55 19.06 -0.50
CA VAL A 486 -5.60 20.02 -0.24
C VAL A 486 -5.58 20.24 1.27
N ASP A 487 -5.41 21.48 1.71
CA ASP A 487 -5.60 21.86 3.10
C ASP A 487 -7.07 21.62 3.44
N VAL A 488 -7.39 20.37 3.77
CA VAL A 488 -8.60 20.06 4.50
C VAL A 488 -8.27 20.53 5.91
N PRO A 489 -8.95 21.55 6.45
CA PRO A 489 -8.80 21.88 7.87
C PRO A 489 -9.00 20.59 8.61
N ALA A 490 -7.97 20.13 9.35
CA ALA A 490 -8.01 18.87 10.06
C ALA A 490 -9.40 18.74 10.68
N ALA A 491 -10.18 17.76 10.20
CA ALA A 491 -11.43 17.45 10.87
C ALA A 491 -11.03 17.29 12.32
N PRO A 492 -11.62 18.05 13.26
CA PRO A 492 -11.18 17.98 14.65
C PRO A 492 -11.20 16.50 14.99
N VAL A 493 -10.04 15.98 15.40
CA VAL A 493 -9.94 14.64 15.97
C VAL A 493 -10.99 14.66 17.08
N THR A 494 -12.16 14.11 16.76
CA THR A 494 -13.22 13.98 17.73
C THR A 494 -12.69 12.83 18.55
N ARG A 495 -11.91 13.18 19.59
CA ARG A 495 -11.84 12.33 20.77
C ARG A 495 -13.28 11.91 20.99
N GLY A 496 -13.54 10.61 20.91
CA GLY A 496 -14.89 10.08 21.06
C GLY A 496 -15.57 10.78 22.24
N PRO A 497 -16.88 11.05 22.14
CA PRO A 497 -17.55 11.87 23.13
C PRO A 497 -17.19 11.33 24.52
N ALA A 498 -16.79 12.24 25.42
CA ALA A 498 -16.20 11.85 26.70
C ALA A 498 -17.11 10.90 27.51
N LEU A 499 -18.41 10.91 27.18
CA LEU A 499 -19.40 9.89 27.45
C LEU A 499 -20.02 9.41 26.12
N ALA A 500 -20.08 8.10 25.89
CA ALA A 500 -20.80 7.48 24.78
C ALA A 500 -21.95 6.60 25.33
N ILE A 501 -23.07 6.55 24.61
CA ILE A 501 -24.17 5.61 24.86
C ILE A 501 -24.41 4.77 23.61
N ARG A 502 -24.52 3.45 23.78
CA ARG A 502 -24.82 2.47 22.73
C ARG A 502 -26.05 1.67 23.12
N ALA A 503 -26.87 1.32 22.14
CA ALA A 503 -28.00 0.41 22.32
C ALA A 503 -27.68 -0.92 21.64
N MET A 504 -27.87 -2.00 22.38
CA MET A 504 -27.79 -3.36 21.89
C MET A 504 -29.20 -3.94 21.88
N PRO A 505 -29.94 -3.81 20.77
CA PRO A 505 -31.19 -4.52 20.60
C PRO A 505 -30.91 -6.03 20.59
N ASN A 506 -31.72 -6.80 21.31
CA ASN A 506 -31.63 -8.25 21.33
C ASN A 506 -32.94 -8.81 20.75
N PRO A 507 -32.92 -9.51 19.59
CA PRO A 507 -34.13 -10.05 18.98
C PRO A 507 -34.78 -11.18 19.79
N SER A 508 -34.08 -11.76 20.77
CA SER A 508 -34.54 -12.89 21.59
C SER A 508 -35.14 -12.49 22.94
N VAL A 509 -35.03 -11.22 23.35
CA VAL A 509 -35.66 -10.70 24.59
C VAL A 509 -36.27 -9.31 24.35
N SER A 510 -37.40 -9.00 24.99
CA SER A 510 -38.08 -7.72 24.78
C SER A 510 -37.37 -6.50 25.40
N ALA A 511 -36.17 -6.69 25.95
CA ALA A 511 -35.40 -5.66 26.63
C ALA A 511 -34.19 -5.25 25.78
N MET A 512 -34.04 -3.94 25.60
CA MET A 512 -32.88 -3.34 24.94
C MET A 512 -31.84 -3.01 25.99
N ARG A 513 -30.61 -3.48 25.78
CA ARG A 513 -29.48 -3.16 26.65
C ARG A 513 -28.87 -1.83 26.22
N LEU A 514 -28.73 -0.90 27.15
CA LEU A 514 -28.06 0.38 26.95
C LEU A 514 -26.70 0.31 27.65
N VAL A 515 -25.61 0.54 26.92
CA VAL A 515 -24.27 0.56 27.49
C VAL A 515 -23.70 1.95 27.34
N LEU A 516 -23.31 2.51 28.48
CA LEU A 516 -22.62 3.77 28.57
C LEU A 516 -21.14 3.49 28.83
N SER A 517 -20.27 4.22 28.14
CA SER A 517 -18.83 4.17 28.35
C SER A 517 -18.29 5.59 28.43
N ARG A 518 -17.36 5.85 29.36
CA ARG A 518 -16.69 7.15 29.47
C ARG A 518 -15.18 7.00 29.54
N ALA A 519 -14.47 8.02 29.10
CA ALA A 519 -13.02 8.10 29.28
C ALA A 519 -12.67 8.32 30.77
N SER A 520 -11.51 7.82 31.20
CA SER A 520 -11.04 7.97 32.58
C SER A 520 -10.85 9.44 32.94
N ALA A 521 -11.70 9.99 33.80
CA ALA A 521 -11.51 11.31 34.39
C ALA A 521 -11.26 11.19 35.90
N ARG A 522 -10.16 11.78 36.37
CA ARG A 522 -10.12 12.28 37.76
C ARG A 522 -11.18 13.39 37.83
N THR A 523 -12.28 13.18 38.53
CA THR A 523 -13.25 14.25 38.81
C THR A 523 -13.37 14.48 40.31
N THR A 524 -13.03 15.70 40.71
CA THR A 524 -13.51 16.33 41.93
C THR A 524 -15.04 16.44 41.87
N HIS A 525 -15.72 15.99 42.92
CA HIS A 525 -17.16 16.08 43.04
C HIS A 525 -17.62 17.53 43.20
N ALA A 526 -18.25 18.08 42.16
CA ALA A 526 -19.19 19.18 42.28
C ALA A 526 -20.57 18.70 41.81
N VAL A 527 -21.37 18.22 42.77
CA VAL A 527 -22.74 17.72 42.58
C VAL A 527 -23.68 18.86 42.23
N ARG A 528 -24.51 18.72 41.17
CA ARG A 528 -25.90 19.23 41.14
C ARG A 528 -26.89 18.44 40.26
N ASP A 529 -26.47 17.47 39.45
CA ASP A 529 -27.40 16.75 38.57
C ASP A 529 -27.27 15.22 38.68
N LYS A 530 -28.39 14.51 38.55
CA LYS A 530 -28.45 13.04 38.65
C LYS A 530 -27.81 12.36 37.44
N ASP A 531 -27.13 11.25 37.70
CA ASP A 531 -26.56 10.37 36.67
C ASP A 531 -27.63 9.37 36.21
N GLU A 532 -28.12 9.55 34.99
CA GLU A 532 -29.29 8.83 34.48
C GLU A 532 -29.30 8.78 32.95
N VAL A 533 -30.10 7.87 32.40
CA VAL A 533 -30.53 7.87 31.01
C VAL A 533 -32.01 8.15 30.94
N ARG A 534 -32.39 9.20 30.22
CA ARG A 534 -33.78 9.55 29.95
C ARG A 534 -34.15 9.20 28.53
N ILE A 535 -35.26 8.50 28.35
CA ILE A 535 -35.78 8.08 27.06
C ILE A 535 -36.99 8.94 26.74
N TYR A 536 -36.98 9.55 25.56
CA TYR A 536 -38.03 10.43 25.05
C TYR A 536 -38.67 9.82 23.81
N SER A 537 -39.95 10.12 23.60
CA SER A 537 -40.65 9.87 22.34
C SER A 537 -40.23 10.88 21.27
N VAL A 538 -40.60 10.64 20.00
CA VAL A 538 -40.36 11.59 18.90
C VAL A 538 -40.99 12.96 19.09
N THR A 539 -42.03 13.08 19.92
CA THR A 539 -42.68 14.36 20.24
C THR A 539 -42.02 15.08 21.42
N GLY A 540 -40.91 14.55 21.94
CA GLY A 540 -40.17 15.12 23.08
C GLY A 540 -40.75 14.78 24.45
N GLN A 541 -41.81 13.97 24.53
CA GLN A 541 -42.36 13.52 25.81
C GLN A 541 -41.43 12.51 26.48
N LEU A 542 -41.10 12.70 27.77
CA LEU A 542 -40.34 11.74 28.58
C LEU A 542 -41.14 10.43 28.72
N VAL A 543 -40.48 9.32 28.41
CA VAL A 543 -41.03 7.96 28.42
C VAL A 543 -40.52 7.21 29.64
N ARG A 544 -39.20 7.21 29.86
CA ARG A 544 -38.56 6.45 30.94
C ARG A 544 -37.33 7.18 31.47
N ALA A 545 -37.09 7.12 32.77
CA ALA A 545 -35.79 7.44 33.36
C ALA A 545 -35.13 6.17 33.93
N LEU A 546 -33.84 5.97 33.65
CA LEU A 546 -33.04 4.84 34.12
C LEU A 546 -31.84 5.37 34.89
N GLU A 547 -31.72 5.00 36.16
CA GLU A 547 -30.65 5.50 37.03
C GLU A 547 -29.33 4.75 36.76
N ILE A 548 -28.23 5.49 36.64
CA ILE A 548 -26.90 4.88 36.48
C ILE A 548 -26.42 4.40 37.85
N PRO A 549 -25.99 3.13 38.01
CA PRO A 549 -25.52 2.63 39.29
C PRO A 549 -24.36 3.48 39.83
N PRO A 550 -24.39 3.90 41.11
CA PRO A 550 -23.29 4.65 41.72
C PRO A 550 -21.95 3.89 41.72
N SER A 551 -21.98 2.56 41.60
CA SER A 551 -20.81 1.69 41.48
C SER A 551 -20.22 1.63 40.08
N ALA A 552 -20.90 2.17 39.07
CA ALA A 552 -20.37 2.21 37.72
C ALA A 552 -19.20 3.19 37.66
N ASP A 553 -18.04 2.72 37.19
CA ASP A 553 -16.85 3.56 37.00
C ASP A 553 -16.67 3.95 35.55
N ARG A 554 -16.17 3.06 34.68
CA ARG A 554 -15.92 3.39 33.26
C ARG A 554 -17.03 2.97 32.32
N VAL A 555 -17.79 1.95 32.72
CA VAL A 555 -18.90 1.39 31.94
C VAL A 555 -20.11 1.20 32.84
N ALA A 556 -21.28 1.62 32.34
CA ALA A 556 -22.56 1.33 32.96
C ALA A 556 -23.44 0.55 31.99
N THR A 557 -24.08 -0.52 32.46
CA THR A 557 -25.09 -1.26 31.70
C THR A 557 -26.45 -1.00 32.32
N LEU A 558 -27.39 -0.58 31.48
CA LEU A 558 -28.79 -0.40 31.81
C LEU A 558 -29.65 -1.27 30.87
N SER A 559 -30.89 -1.50 31.26
CA SER A 559 -31.86 -2.24 30.46
C SER A 559 -33.16 -1.46 30.37
N TRP A 560 -33.70 -1.35 29.16
CA TRP A 560 -35.03 -0.81 28.92
C TRP A 560 -35.91 -1.88 28.29
N ASP A 561 -36.95 -2.30 29.01
CA ASP A 561 -37.92 -3.32 28.61
C ASP A 561 -39.02 -2.79 27.65
N GLY A 562 -38.90 -1.54 27.20
CA GLY A 562 -39.90 -0.90 26.38
C GLY A 562 -41.15 -0.48 27.15
N THR A 563 -41.04 -0.22 28.45
CA THR A 563 -42.12 0.35 29.27
C THR A 563 -41.84 1.81 29.64
N ASN A 564 -42.89 2.57 29.93
CA ASN A 564 -42.76 3.89 30.54
C ASN A 564 -42.53 3.79 32.07
N ASP A 565 -42.38 4.91 32.76
CA ASP A 565 -42.18 4.92 34.23
C ASP A 565 -43.35 4.31 35.03
N GLN A 566 -44.52 4.13 34.43
CA GLN A 566 -45.68 3.46 35.03
C GLN A 566 -45.72 1.95 34.73
N GLY A 567 -44.67 1.39 34.10
CA GLY A 567 -44.61 -0.02 33.71
C GLY A 567 -45.51 -0.38 32.52
N ARG A 568 -46.08 0.60 31.82
CA ARG A 568 -46.92 0.36 30.63
C ARG A 568 -46.05 0.28 29.39
N ARG A 569 -46.26 -0.74 28.56
CA ARG A 569 -45.56 -0.88 27.27
C ARG A 569 -45.82 0.33 26.38
N VAL A 570 -44.75 0.85 25.79
CA VAL A 570 -44.83 1.92 24.79
C VAL A 570 -44.92 1.34 23.39
N GLY A 571 -45.38 2.14 22.42
CA GLY A 571 -45.56 1.71 21.03
C GLY A 571 -44.28 1.24 20.35
N THR A 572 -44.45 0.61 19.18
CA THR A 572 -43.36 0.46 18.20
C THR A 572 -43.04 1.84 17.65
N GLY A 573 -41.76 2.13 17.44
CA GLY A 573 -41.37 3.37 16.81
C GLY A 573 -40.04 3.92 17.30
N LEU A 574 -39.85 5.19 17.02
CA LEU A 574 -38.63 5.90 17.27
C LEU A 574 -38.62 6.57 18.65
N TYR A 575 -37.49 6.46 19.36
CA TYR A 575 -37.26 7.07 20.66
C TYR A 575 -35.86 7.71 20.69
N PHE A 576 -35.61 8.58 21.65
CA PHE A 576 -34.32 9.25 21.85
C PHE A 576 -33.86 9.04 23.30
N ALA A 577 -32.72 8.39 23.51
CA ALA A 577 -32.08 8.30 24.82
C ALA A 577 -31.10 9.46 24.99
N ARG A 578 -31.21 10.17 26.11
CA ARG A 578 -30.25 11.16 26.58
C ARG A 578 -29.62 10.67 27.87
N ALA A 579 -28.34 10.34 27.79
CA ALA A 579 -27.52 9.97 28.93
C ALA A 579 -26.90 11.21 29.56
N ARG A 580 -26.84 11.21 30.90
CA ARG A 580 -26.05 12.13 31.69
C ARG A 580 -25.26 11.34 32.72
N TRP A 581 -23.94 11.46 32.71
CA TRP A 581 -23.08 10.75 33.66
C TRP A 581 -21.88 11.60 34.06
N SER A 582 -21.77 11.92 35.35
CA SER A 582 -20.71 12.73 35.96
C SER A 582 -20.47 14.05 35.23
N GLY A 583 -21.55 14.75 34.91
CA GLY A 583 -21.52 16.06 34.26
C GLY A 583 -21.39 16.03 32.73
N GLN A 584 -21.19 14.85 32.12
CA GLN A 584 -21.14 14.67 30.67
C GLN A 584 -22.49 14.23 30.13
N GLN A 585 -22.76 14.48 28.84
CA GLN A 585 -24.01 14.10 28.17
C GLN A 585 -23.75 13.42 26.84
N ALA A 586 -24.64 12.49 26.49
CA ALA A 586 -24.64 11.81 25.20
C ALA A 586 -26.08 11.51 24.77
N GLU A 587 -26.33 11.48 23.46
CA GLU A 587 -27.64 11.19 22.91
C GLU A 587 -27.57 10.02 21.92
N LEU A 588 -28.61 9.20 21.90
CA LEU A 588 -28.72 8.04 21.03
C LEU A 588 -30.14 7.89 20.50
N LYS A 589 -30.25 7.71 19.19
CA LYS A 589 -31.48 7.32 18.53
C LYS A 589 -31.79 5.84 18.81
N LEU A 590 -32.98 5.56 19.31
CA LEU A 590 -33.44 4.22 19.68
C LEU A 590 -34.59 3.78 18.76
N VAL A 591 -34.46 2.62 18.14
CA VAL A 591 -35.56 2.02 17.37
C VAL A 591 -36.14 0.87 18.19
N ARG A 592 -37.40 1.01 18.61
CA ARG A 592 -38.13 -0.07 19.26
C ARG A 592 -39.00 -0.78 18.25
N MET A 593 -38.61 -2.01 17.93
CA MET A 593 -39.41 -2.93 17.11
C MET A 593 -40.48 -3.55 18.02
N GLY A 594 -41.73 -3.61 17.55
CA GLY A 594 -42.79 -4.32 18.26
C GLY A 594 -42.50 -5.81 18.22
N SER A 595 -42.85 -6.54 19.29
CA SER A 595 -42.98 -7.99 19.18
C SER A 595 -44.12 -8.27 18.21
N GLY A 596 -43.80 -8.68 16.99
CA GLY A 596 -44.77 -9.27 16.09
C GLY A 596 -45.46 -10.43 16.81
N ARG A 597 -46.78 -10.40 16.83
CA ARG A 597 -47.53 -11.64 16.62
C ARG A 597 -47.70 -11.79 15.13
#